data_AF-A0A8B6CTA8-F1
#
_entry.id   AF-A0A8B6CTA8-F1
#
_cell.length_a   1.000
_cell.length_b   1.000
_cell.length_c   1.000
_cell.angle_alpha   90.00
_cell.angle_beta   90.00
_cell.angle_gamma   90.00
#
_symmetry.space_group_name_H-M   'P 1'
#
loop_
_entity.id
_entity.type
_entity.pdbx_description
1 polymer ?
#
loop_
_entity_poly.entity_id
_entity_poly.type
_entity_poly.pdbx_seq_one_letter_code
_entity_poly.pdbx_strand_id
1 'polypeptide(L)'
;MNALLLLNYLRSEDFTHYPAFDFINTKYGLLLPKKGQTKVKVKSVFGDDSDDESAHDAINTSIKNAAQKSKIKRQTQLEIDRALEADPTVYEYDSIYDSMQEKKAQQVAAVSSDKANVEKKSKYIGGLLKASEVRKREFERQQERKVQKERETEGDEFAEKEVFVTGAYRQKMQEMQEAEEKERQQAQLEAMLDVKKQNDMTGFYRYLLNEKTGENIKTENEKPEVSVKTDEEKTSEKPDGSESTANSLPMYV
;
A
#
# COMPACT_ATOMS: atom_id res chain seq x y z
N MET A 1 21.66 -39.66 39.94
CA MET A 1 20.19 -39.79 40.11
C MET A 1 19.62 -38.41 40.36
N ASN A 2 18.58 -37.89 39.70
CA ASN A 2 17.89 -38.26 38.45
C ASN A 2 17.41 -36.91 37.86
N ALA A 3 17.85 -36.39 36.72
CA ALA A 3 17.61 -36.89 35.36
C ALA A 3 16.14 -37.25 35.01
N LEU A 4 15.22 -37.29 35.98
CA LEU A 4 13.82 -37.73 35.83
C LEU A 4 12.82 -36.73 36.44
N LEU A 5 13.21 -35.46 36.58
CA LEU A 5 12.32 -34.34 36.95
C LEU A 5 12.26 -33.25 35.84
N LEU A 6 12.77 -33.55 34.65
CA LEU A 6 12.66 -32.71 33.43
C LEU A 6 12.09 -33.48 32.23
N LEU A 7 11.34 -34.56 32.50
CA LEU A 7 10.79 -35.46 31.48
C LEU A 7 9.33 -35.88 31.76
N ASN A 8 8.63 -35.13 32.61
CA ASN A 8 7.25 -35.43 33.03
C ASN A 8 6.33 -34.19 33.09
N TYR A 9 6.62 -33.15 32.29
CA TYR A 9 5.72 -32.01 32.07
C TYR A 9 5.29 -31.88 30.59
N LEU A 10 5.12 -33.04 29.94
CA LEU A 10 4.74 -33.18 28.54
C LEU A 10 3.74 -34.35 28.37
N ARG A 11 2.70 -34.40 29.22
CA ARG A 11 1.57 -35.34 29.02
C ARG A 11 0.26 -34.95 29.72
N SER A 12 -0.37 -33.87 29.26
CA SER A 12 -1.83 -33.69 29.24
C SER A 12 -2.14 -32.27 28.76
N GLU A 13 -2.77 -32.14 27.60
CA GLU A 13 -3.99 -31.35 27.35
C GLU A 13 -4.27 -31.40 25.85
N ASP A 14 -5.34 -32.12 25.48
CA ASP A 14 -5.73 -32.36 24.11
C ASP A 14 -6.42 -31.10 23.53
N PHE A 15 -5.80 -30.44 22.55
CA PHE A 15 -6.45 -29.31 21.86
C PHE A 15 -6.22 -29.27 20.34
N THR A 16 -6.37 -30.42 19.68
CA THR A 16 -6.58 -30.46 18.22
C THR A 16 -8.05 -30.27 17.88
N HIS A 17 -8.59 -29.06 18.10
CA HIS A 17 -9.85 -28.63 17.51
C HIS A 17 -9.58 -27.48 16.52
N TYR A 18 -9.14 -27.84 15.32
CA TYR A 18 -9.24 -26.95 14.18
C TYR A 18 -10.73 -26.82 13.80
N PRO A 19 -11.31 -25.60 13.77
CA PRO A 19 -12.66 -25.45 13.26
C PRO A 19 -12.67 -25.85 11.78
N ALA A 20 -13.56 -26.77 11.42
CA ALA A 20 -13.79 -27.11 10.04
C ALA A 20 -14.24 -25.85 9.29
N PHE A 21 -13.52 -25.48 8.23
CA PHE A 21 -14.02 -24.50 7.27
C PHE A 21 -15.13 -25.17 6.46
N ASP A 22 -16.34 -25.16 7.02
CA ASP A 22 -17.56 -25.49 6.29
C ASP A 22 -17.65 -24.54 5.10
N PHE A 23 -17.47 -25.11 3.91
CA PHE A 23 -17.54 -24.37 2.65
C PHE A 23 -19.02 -24.09 2.35
N ILE A 24 -19.59 -23.12 3.08
CA ILE A 24 -20.97 -22.68 2.92
C ILE A 24 -21.17 -22.32 1.45
N ASN A 25 -21.98 -23.12 0.77
CA ASN A 25 -22.32 -22.94 -0.64
C ASN A 25 -23.05 -21.60 -0.79
N THR A 26 -22.31 -20.54 -1.11
CA THR A 26 -22.80 -19.16 -1.11
C THR A 26 -23.88 -19.00 -2.17
N LYS A 27 -25.13 -18.88 -1.68
CA LYS A 27 -26.39 -18.72 -2.43
C LYS A 27 -26.51 -17.37 -3.16
N TYR A 28 -25.41 -16.86 -3.72
CA TYR A 28 -25.30 -15.55 -4.38
C TYR A 28 -24.40 -15.61 -5.63
N GLY A 29 -24.59 -16.65 -6.45
CA GLY A 29 -24.16 -16.63 -7.85
C GLY A 29 -25.32 -16.20 -8.75
N LEU A 30 -25.12 -15.16 -9.57
CA LEU A 30 -26.14 -14.68 -10.52
C LEU A 30 -26.25 -15.64 -11.73
N LEU A 31 -26.84 -16.81 -11.51
CA LEU A 31 -27.09 -17.81 -12.55
C LEU A 31 -28.33 -17.44 -13.37
N LEU A 32 -28.14 -16.63 -14.42
CA LEU A 32 -29.21 -16.37 -15.39
C LEU A 32 -29.52 -17.66 -16.19
N PRO A 33 -30.78 -18.13 -16.23
CA PRO A 33 -31.17 -19.23 -17.10
C PRO A 33 -31.10 -18.77 -18.57
N LYS A 34 -30.29 -19.45 -19.39
CA LYS A 34 -30.19 -19.18 -20.83
C LYS A 34 -31.52 -19.53 -21.52
N LYS A 35 -32.34 -18.51 -21.81
CA LYS A 35 -33.55 -18.64 -22.62
C LYS A 35 -33.16 -19.06 -24.05
N GLY A 36 -33.90 -20.02 -24.61
CA GLY A 36 -33.44 -20.81 -25.76
C GLY A 36 -33.12 -20.00 -27.01
N GLN A 37 -31.97 -20.30 -27.63
CA GLN A 37 -31.60 -19.79 -28.95
C GLN A 37 -32.41 -20.53 -30.04
N THR A 38 -33.30 -19.80 -30.72
CA THR A 38 -33.96 -20.29 -31.93
C THR A 38 -32.93 -20.39 -33.06
N LYS A 39 -32.67 -21.61 -33.55
CA LYS A 39 -31.74 -21.82 -34.66
C LYS A 39 -32.31 -21.23 -35.95
N VAL A 40 -31.72 -20.12 -36.42
CA VAL A 40 -32.05 -19.54 -37.73
C VAL A 40 -31.57 -20.50 -38.82
N LYS A 41 -32.48 -20.87 -39.73
CA LYS A 41 -32.17 -21.78 -40.85
C LYS A 41 -31.49 -20.99 -41.97
N VAL A 42 -30.16 -20.98 -41.98
CA VAL A 42 -29.35 -20.31 -43.01
C VAL A 42 -29.59 -21.00 -44.37
N LYS A 43 -29.94 -20.23 -45.41
CA LYS A 43 -29.98 -20.73 -46.79
C LYS A 43 -28.56 -20.80 -47.35
N SER A 44 -28.25 -21.84 -48.13
CA SER A 44 -26.94 -21.99 -48.77
C SER A 44 -26.61 -20.78 -49.65
N VAL A 45 -25.41 -20.24 -49.48
CA VAL A 45 -24.87 -19.09 -50.23
C VAL A 45 -24.21 -19.53 -51.55
N PHE A 46 -23.83 -20.80 -51.63
CA PHE A 46 -23.33 -21.44 -52.84
C PHE A 46 -24.54 -22.00 -53.61
N GLY A 47 -24.67 -21.57 -54.86
CA GLY A 47 -25.94 -21.55 -55.59
C GLY A 47 -26.53 -22.93 -55.89
N ASP A 48 -27.86 -22.93 -55.98
CA ASP A 48 -28.70 -24.00 -56.54
C ASP A 48 -28.62 -23.93 -58.09
N ASP A 49 -27.41 -24.13 -58.63
CA ASP A 49 -27.13 -24.13 -60.06
C ASP A 49 -27.21 -25.59 -60.56
N SER A 50 -28.44 -26.10 -60.64
CA SER A 50 -28.75 -27.47 -61.05
C SER A 50 -28.63 -27.61 -62.58
N ASP A 51 -27.60 -28.34 -63.02
CA ASP A 51 -27.14 -28.48 -64.41
C ASP A 51 -28.02 -29.43 -65.28
N ASP A 52 -29.35 -29.30 -65.20
CA ASP A 52 -30.33 -30.16 -65.90
C ASP A 52 -31.38 -29.33 -66.69
N GLU A 53 -31.02 -28.11 -67.08
CA GLU A 53 -31.90 -27.14 -67.77
C GLU A 53 -31.49 -26.90 -69.23
N SER A 54 -32.49 -26.72 -70.10
CA SER A 54 -32.29 -26.53 -71.54
C SER A 54 -31.43 -25.30 -71.88
N ALA A 55 -30.64 -25.37 -72.96
CA ALA A 55 -29.75 -24.27 -73.37
C ALA A 55 -30.47 -22.92 -73.59
N HIS A 56 -31.76 -22.96 -73.97
CA HIS A 56 -32.59 -21.75 -74.09
C HIS A 56 -32.97 -21.18 -72.72
N ASP A 57 -33.21 -22.04 -71.73
CA ASP A 57 -33.56 -21.64 -70.37
C ASP A 57 -32.32 -21.15 -69.61
N ALA A 58 -31.15 -21.76 -69.82
CA ALA A 58 -29.85 -21.27 -69.34
C ALA A 58 -29.53 -19.83 -69.81
N ILE A 59 -29.85 -19.48 -71.07
CA ILE A 59 -29.69 -18.10 -71.55
C ILE A 59 -30.68 -17.16 -70.83
N ASN A 60 -31.94 -17.58 -70.68
CA ASN A 60 -32.96 -16.77 -70.00
C ASN A 60 -32.70 -16.58 -68.50
N THR A 61 -32.17 -17.58 -67.80
CA THR A 61 -31.71 -17.44 -66.40
C THR A 61 -30.50 -16.51 -66.33
N SER A 62 -29.53 -16.60 -67.25
CA SER A 62 -28.38 -15.70 -67.29
C SER A 62 -28.78 -14.21 -67.42
N ILE A 63 -29.77 -13.91 -68.27
CA ILE A 63 -30.29 -12.54 -68.48
C ILE A 63 -31.06 -12.06 -67.24
N LYS A 64 -31.91 -12.91 -66.65
CA LYS A 64 -32.59 -12.61 -65.37
C LYS A 64 -31.58 -12.34 -64.26
N ASN A 65 -30.52 -13.16 -64.16
CA ASN A 65 -29.45 -13.02 -63.17
C ASN A 65 -28.61 -11.76 -63.40
N ALA A 66 -28.34 -11.37 -64.65
CA ALA A 66 -27.68 -10.09 -64.96
C ALA A 66 -28.55 -8.88 -64.54
N ALA A 67 -29.85 -8.93 -64.80
CA ALA A 67 -30.81 -7.90 -64.37
C ALA A 67 -31.01 -7.86 -62.84
N GLN A 68 -30.87 -9.00 -62.15
CA GLN A 68 -30.84 -9.05 -60.68
C GLN A 68 -29.54 -8.41 -60.14
N LYS A 69 -28.37 -8.77 -60.70
CA LYS A 69 -27.06 -8.20 -60.33
C LYS A 69 -27.01 -6.68 -60.50
N SER A 70 -27.58 -6.13 -61.58
CA SER A 70 -27.62 -4.67 -61.78
C SER A 70 -28.56 -3.95 -60.81
N LYS A 71 -29.70 -4.54 -60.44
CA LYS A 71 -30.58 -4.04 -59.37
C LYS A 71 -29.90 -4.07 -58.01
N ILE A 72 -29.25 -5.18 -57.66
CA ILE A 72 -28.49 -5.31 -56.41
C ILE A 72 -27.40 -4.24 -56.35
N LYS A 73 -26.60 -4.06 -57.42
CA LYS A 73 -25.57 -3.01 -57.48
C LYS A 73 -26.13 -1.60 -57.27
N ARG A 74 -27.28 -1.28 -57.89
CA ARG A 74 -27.95 0.03 -57.69
C ARG A 74 -28.44 0.20 -56.26
N GLN A 75 -28.97 -0.87 -55.66
CA GLN A 75 -29.43 -0.85 -54.28
C GLN A 75 -28.27 -0.69 -53.29
N THR A 76 -27.15 -1.39 -53.48
CA THR A 76 -25.95 -1.20 -52.63
C THR A 76 -25.36 0.20 -52.76
N GLN A 77 -25.43 0.81 -53.96
CA GLN A 77 -25.02 2.22 -54.13
C GLN A 77 -25.91 3.16 -53.31
N LEU A 78 -27.24 3.03 -53.41
CA LEU A 78 -28.17 3.83 -52.60
C LEU A 78 -28.01 3.60 -51.09
N GLU A 79 -27.63 2.40 -50.67
CA GLU A 79 -27.34 2.09 -49.26
C GLU A 79 -26.01 2.71 -48.78
N ILE A 80 -24.98 2.75 -49.63
CA ILE A 80 -23.71 3.46 -49.37
C ILE A 80 -23.96 4.98 -49.31
N ASP A 81 -24.64 5.55 -50.29
CA ASP A 81 -24.94 6.99 -50.36
C ASP A 81 -25.74 7.42 -49.12
N ARG A 82 -26.76 6.64 -48.74
CA ARG A 82 -27.55 6.87 -47.52
C ARG A 82 -26.75 6.74 -46.23
N ALA A 83 -25.75 5.85 -46.18
CA ALA A 83 -24.86 5.73 -45.03
C ALA A 83 -23.94 6.95 -44.90
N LEU A 84 -23.37 7.43 -46.02
CA LEU A 84 -22.55 8.64 -46.09
C LEU A 84 -23.33 9.92 -45.78
N GLU A 85 -24.60 10.02 -46.21
CA GLU A 85 -25.50 11.13 -45.86
C GLU A 85 -25.85 11.15 -44.36
N ALA A 86 -25.96 9.99 -43.72
CA ALA A 86 -26.24 9.88 -42.29
C ALA A 86 -25.02 10.16 -41.42
N ASP A 87 -23.84 9.67 -41.82
CA ASP A 87 -22.56 9.95 -41.17
C ASP A 87 -21.40 9.79 -42.17
N PRO A 88 -20.66 10.87 -42.50
CA PRO A 88 -19.51 10.77 -43.40
C PRO A 88 -18.37 9.94 -42.80
N THR A 89 -18.31 9.77 -41.47
CA THR A 89 -17.26 9.03 -40.76
C THR A 89 -17.53 7.51 -40.68
N VAL A 90 -18.65 7.03 -41.25
CA VAL A 90 -19.11 5.62 -41.10
C VAL A 90 -18.14 4.56 -41.65
N TYR A 91 -17.16 4.96 -42.46
CA TYR A 91 -16.08 4.10 -42.98
C TYR A 91 -14.69 4.41 -42.41
N GLU A 92 -14.55 5.38 -41.50
CA GLU A 92 -13.28 5.81 -40.88
C GLU A 92 -12.83 4.88 -39.71
N TYR A 93 -12.93 3.56 -39.90
CA TYR A 93 -12.56 2.59 -38.87
C TYR A 93 -11.07 2.63 -38.49
N ASP A 94 -10.21 2.91 -39.47
CA ASP A 94 -8.75 2.88 -39.34
C ASP A 94 -8.26 4.04 -38.45
N SER A 95 -8.75 5.26 -38.68
CA SER A 95 -8.38 6.46 -37.89
C SER A 95 -8.81 6.34 -36.42
N ILE A 96 -9.98 5.74 -36.16
CA ILE A 96 -10.46 5.47 -34.81
C ILE A 96 -9.55 4.45 -34.12
N TYR A 97 -9.18 3.37 -34.82
CA TYR A 97 -8.30 2.32 -34.31
C TYR A 97 -6.89 2.85 -34.00
N ASP A 98 -6.29 3.61 -34.92
CA ASP A 98 -5.00 4.28 -34.72
C ASP A 98 -5.06 5.21 -33.51
N SER A 99 -6.08 6.07 -33.40
CA SER A 99 -6.23 6.96 -32.25
C SER A 99 -6.37 6.21 -30.92
N MET A 100 -6.96 5.00 -30.93
CA MET A 100 -7.09 4.14 -29.76
C MET A 100 -5.75 3.50 -29.37
N GLN A 101 -4.99 3.06 -30.38
CA GLN A 101 -3.68 2.46 -30.20
C GLN A 101 -2.63 3.50 -29.77
N GLU A 102 -2.67 4.71 -30.32
CA GLU A 102 -1.89 5.85 -29.86
C GLU A 102 -2.19 6.19 -28.40
N LYS A 103 -3.47 6.36 -28.02
CA LYS A 103 -3.87 6.62 -26.63
C LYS A 103 -3.41 5.51 -25.69
N LYS A 104 -3.49 4.24 -26.12
CA LYS A 104 -3.01 3.09 -25.34
C LYS A 104 -1.48 3.10 -25.21
N ALA A 105 -0.74 3.41 -26.27
CA ALA A 105 0.70 3.56 -26.25
C ALA A 105 1.14 4.73 -25.34
N GLN A 106 0.46 5.86 -25.40
CA GLN A 106 0.69 7.03 -24.52
C GLN A 106 0.42 6.67 -23.05
N GLN A 107 -0.67 5.96 -22.75
CA GLN A 107 -0.95 5.48 -21.39
C GLN A 107 0.13 4.52 -20.89
N VAL A 108 0.58 3.57 -21.72
CA VAL A 108 1.68 2.66 -21.35
C VAL A 108 3.01 3.42 -21.18
N ALA A 109 3.29 4.43 -22.01
CA ALA A 109 4.48 5.27 -21.90
C ALA A 109 4.48 6.10 -20.60
N ALA A 110 3.37 6.77 -20.28
CA ALA A 110 3.22 7.55 -19.04
C ALA A 110 3.27 6.66 -17.79
N VAL A 111 2.68 5.46 -17.84
CA VAL A 111 2.75 4.51 -16.72
C VAL A 111 4.16 3.92 -16.58
N SER A 112 4.89 3.71 -17.67
CA SER A 112 6.23 3.12 -17.63
C SER A 112 7.34 4.12 -17.31
N SER A 113 7.21 5.43 -17.61
CA SER A 113 8.21 6.43 -17.16
C SER A 113 8.33 6.44 -15.63
N ASP A 114 7.18 6.43 -14.93
CA ASP A 114 7.14 6.51 -13.48
C ASP A 114 7.40 5.14 -12.83
N LYS A 115 6.88 4.05 -13.41
CA LYS A 115 7.05 2.70 -12.85
C LYS A 115 8.34 2.00 -13.22
N ALA A 116 8.99 2.26 -14.36
CA ALA A 116 10.22 1.53 -14.73
C ALA A 116 11.39 1.78 -13.75
N ASN A 117 11.39 2.91 -13.03
CA ASN A 117 12.36 3.20 -11.97
C ASN A 117 11.95 2.57 -10.61
N VAL A 118 10.66 2.25 -10.43
CA VAL A 118 10.13 1.54 -9.25
C VAL A 118 10.29 0.02 -9.42
N GLU A 119 9.94 -0.53 -10.58
CA GLU A 119 10.01 -1.96 -10.92
C GLU A 119 11.46 -2.48 -11.01
N LYS A 120 12.42 -1.65 -11.40
CA LYS A 120 13.86 -2.00 -11.38
C LYS A 120 14.46 -2.06 -9.98
N LYS A 121 13.85 -1.45 -8.97
CA LYS A 121 14.36 -1.49 -7.59
C LYS A 121 13.91 -2.82 -6.96
N SER A 122 14.87 -3.67 -6.63
CA SER A 122 14.55 -4.94 -5.97
C SER A 122 13.77 -4.70 -4.68
N LYS A 123 12.84 -5.61 -4.35
CA LYS A 123 11.95 -5.52 -3.19
C LYS A 123 12.68 -5.40 -1.83
N TYR A 124 13.92 -5.88 -1.71
CA TYR A 124 14.58 -6.06 -0.41
C TYR A 124 15.92 -5.33 -0.23
N ILE A 125 16.67 -4.97 -1.29
CA ILE A 125 18.02 -4.38 -1.15
C ILE A 125 17.98 -3.07 -0.34
N GLY A 126 16.96 -2.23 -0.54
CA GLY A 126 16.81 -0.98 0.23
C GLY A 126 16.65 -1.21 1.75
N GLY A 127 15.98 -2.30 2.15
CA GLY A 127 15.89 -2.70 3.56
C GLY A 127 17.21 -3.24 4.12
N LEU A 128 17.93 -4.05 3.32
CA LEU A 128 19.23 -4.61 3.70
C LEU A 128 20.31 -3.51 3.89
N LEU A 129 20.32 -2.49 3.02
CA LEU A 129 21.22 -1.34 3.14
C LEU A 129 20.94 -0.54 4.42
N LYS A 130 19.68 -0.14 4.65
CA LYS A 130 19.26 0.53 5.89
C LYS A 130 19.61 -0.27 7.14
N ALA A 131 19.38 -1.59 7.13
CA ALA A 131 19.73 -2.46 8.25
C ALA A 131 21.25 -2.69 8.41
N SER A 132 22.07 -2.45 7.38
CA SER A 132 23.52 -2.41 7.49
C SER A 132 23.98 -1.09 8.13
N GLU A 133 23.45 0.04 7.68
CA GLU A 133 23.74 1.37 8.22
C GLU A 133 23.37 1.50 9.70
N VAL A 134 22.19 1.01 10.11
CA VAL A 134 21.77 0.98 11.52
C VAL A 134 22.74 0.15 12.37
N ARG A 135 23.18 -1.02 11.88
CA ARG A 135 24.16 -1.86 12.60
C ARG A 135 25.54 -1.22 12.69
N LYS A 136 25.98 -0.46 11.68
CA LYS A 136 27.25 0.29 11.72
C LYS A 136 27.20 1.37 12.81
N ARG A 137 26.15 2.22 12.80
CA ARG A 137 25.95 3.25 13.83
C ARG A 137 25.87 2.65 15.23
N GLU A 138 25.15 1.55 15.40
CA GLU A 138 25.06 0.89 16.71
C GLU A 138 26.40 0.30 17.18
N PHE A 139 27.19 -0.28 16.27
CA PHE A 139 28.55 -0.75 16.58
C PHE A 139 29.51 0.40 16.95
N GLU A 140 29.41 1.54 16.26
CA GLU A 140 30.16 2.76 16.58
C GLU A 140 29.79 3.27 17.99
N ARG A 141 28.50 3.37 18.32
CA ARG A 141 28.03 3.72 19.67
C ARG A 141 28.53 2.76 20.76
N GLN A 142 28.56 1.45 20.49
CA GLN A 142 29.06 0.47 21.44
C GLN A 142 30.56 0.62 21.70
N GLN A 143 31.36 0.86 20.67
CA GLN A 143 32.79 1.14 20.83
C GLN A 143 33.02 2.46 21.59
N GLU A 144 32.23 3.49 21.31
CA GLU A 144 32.34 4.80 21.98
C GLU A 144 31.98 4.72 23.46
N ARG A 145 30.87 4.08 23.81
CA ARG A 145 30.49 3.80 25.21
C ARG A 145 31.53 2.95 25.93
N LYS A 146 32.17 2.01 25.23
CA LYS A 146 33.26 1.21 25.79
C LYS A 146 34.49 2.08 26.09
N VAL A 147 34.96 2.88 25.12
CA VAL A 147 36.11 3.79 25.29
C VAL A 147 35.86 4.84 26.37
N GLN A 148 34.64 5.38 26.44
CA GLN A 148 34.25 6.33 27.47
C GLN A 148 34.29 5.69 28.87
N LYS A 149 33.74 4.48 29.01
CA LYS A 149 33.80 3.73 30.26
C LYS A 149 35.23 3.35 30.68
N GLU A 150 36.08 2.97 29.73
CA GLU A 150 37.51 2.71 29.98
C GLU A 150 38.21 3.97 30.51
N ARG A 151 37.92 5.14 29.91
CA ARG A 151 38.45 6.44 30.38
C ARG A 151 37.90 6.90 31.71
N GLU A 152 36.64 6.61 32.04
CA GLU A 152 36.08 6.88 33.36
C GLU A 152 36.79 6.04 34.43
N THR A 153 37.09 4.76 34.14
CA THR A 153 37.83 3.89 35.06
C THR A 153 39.33 4.22 35.18
N GLU A 154 39.96 4.78 34.15
CA GLU A 154 41.35 5.27 34.19
C GLU A 154 41.45 6.72 34.68
N GLY A 155 40.35 7.49 34.63
CA GLY A 155 40.31 8.91 34.92
C GLY A 155 40.63 9.26 36.37
N ASP A 156 40.26 8.39 37.30
CA ASP A 156 40.60 8.50 38.73
C ASP A 156 42.13 8.55 38.96
N GLU A 157 42.94 7.93 38.09
CA GLU A 157 44.40 7.93 38.18
C GLU A 157 45.06 9.17 37.56
N PHE A 158 44.31 9.96 36.78
CA PHE A 158 44.83 11.10 36.01
C PHE A 158 44.10 12.42 36.25
N ALA A 159 43.22 12.51 37.25
CA ALA A 159 42.44 13.70 37.60
C ALA A 159 43.28 14.98 37.86
N GLU A 160 44.55 14.85 38.26
CA GLU A 160 45.47 15.97 38.47
C GLU A 160 46.12 16.52 37.18
N LYS A 161 45.87 15.91 36.01
CA LYS A 161 46.48 16.31 34.72
C LYS A 161 45.49 17.02 33.79
N GLU A 162 45.99 18.03 33.07
CA GLU A 162 45.21 18.81 32.12
C GLU A 162 44.74 17.96 30.92
N VAL A 163 43.43 17.89 30.69
CA VAL A 163 42.81 17.11 29.62
C VAL A 163 42.71 17.92 28.32
N PHE A 164 43.63 17.65 27.38
CA PHE A 164 43.65 18.34 26.08
C PHE A 164 42.82 17.61 25.02
N VAL A 165 41.68 18.21 24.64
CA VAL A 165 40.79 17.66 23.62
C VAL A 165 41.03 18.31 22.25
N THR A 166 41.38 17.50 21.24
CA THR A 166 41.57 17.95 19.85
C THR A 166 40.25 18.42 19.21
N GLY A 167 40.32 19.35 18.25
CA GLY A 167 39.13 19.92 17.62
C GLY A 167 38.21 18.88 16.96
N ALA A 168 38.80 17.89 16.27
CA ALA A 168 38.07 16.78 15.65
C ALA A 168 37.34 15.90 16.68
N TYR A 169 37.91 15.66 17.87
CA TYR A 169 37.22 14.91 18.92
C TYR A 169 36.05 15.70 19.51
N ARG A 170 36.19 17.03 19.71
CA ARG A 170 35.06 17.87 20.17
C ARG A 170 33.89 17.83 19.18
N GLN A 171 34.18 17.93 17.89
CA GLN A 171 33.17 17.80 16.83
C GLN A 171 32.48 16.43 16.88
N LYS A 172 33.25 15.34 17.04
CA LYS A 172 32.68 13.99 17.17
C LYS A 172 31.78 13.83 18.40
N MET A 173 32.16 14.41 19.54
CA MET A 173 31.32 14.39 20.76
C MET A 173 30.02 15.18 20.57
N GLN A 174 30.07 16.33 19.89
CA GLN A 174 28.88 17.12 19.56
C GLN A 174 27.95 16.37 18.59
N GLU A 175 28.49 15.76 17.53
CA GLU A 175 27.73 14.94 16.59
C GLU A 175 27.02 13.76 17.30
N MET A 176 27.70 13.11 18.25
CA MET A 176 27.15 12.02 19.06
C MET A 176 26.03 12.51 19.98
N GLN A 177 26.21 13.64 20.67
CA GLN A 177 25.19 14.25 21.53
C GLN A 177 23.96 14.66 20.72
N GLU A 178 24.14 15.34 19.59
CA GLU A 178 23.05 15.69 18.67
C GLU A 178 22.33 14.45 18.13
N ALA A 179 23.04 13.37 17.83
CA ALA A 179 22.45 12.13 17.35
C ALA A 179 21.61 11.44 18.44
N GLU A 180 22.08 11.42 19.70
CA GLU A 180 21.30 10.90 20.82
C GLU A 180 20.08 11.77 21.12
N GLU A 181 20.20 13.10 21.07
CA GLU A 181 19.05 14.01 21.24
C GLU A 181 17.99 13.82 20.15
N LYS A 182 18.41 13.67 18.89
CA LYS A 182 17.50 13.41 17.76
C LYS A 182 16.80 12.06 17.90
N GLU A 183 17.52 11.00 18.28
CA GLU A 183 16.93 9.67 18.56
C GLU A 183 15.99 9.72 19.77
N ARG A 184 16.33 10.47 20.83
CA ARG A 184 15.50 10.67 22.03
C ARG A 184 14.21 11.42 21.70
N GLN A 185 14.27 12.47 20.89
CA GLN A 185 13.09 13.20 20.40
C GLN A 185 12.20 12.31 19.51
N GLN A 186 12.80 11.53 18.59
CA GLN A 186 12.08 10.58 17.76
C GLN A 186 11.40 9.50 18.61
N ALA A 187 12.11 8.89 19.57
CA ALA A 187 11.56 7.89 20.48
C ALA A 187 10.42 8.44 21.37
N GLN A 188 10.47 9.71 21.77
CA GLN A 188 9.37 10.38 22.48
C GLN A 188 8.15 10.57 21.58
N LEU A 189 8.33 11.02 20.34
CA LEU A 189 7.24 11.17 19.36
C LEU A 189 6.64 9.80 18.99
N GLU A 190 7.46 8.79 18.73
CA GLU A 190 7.01 7.42 18.49
C GLU A 190 6.27 6.86 19.71
N ALA A 191 6.75 7.08 20.93
CA ALA A 191 6.05 6.65 22.14
C ALA A 191 4.71 7.38 22.37
N MET A 192 4.59 8.64 21.93
CA MET A 192 3.33 9.40 21.94
C MET A 192 2.38 9.01 20.79
N LEU A 193 2.89 8.46 19.69
CA LEU A 193 2.09 8.00 18.54
C LEU A 193 1.85 6.47 18.55
N ASP A 194 2.42 5.76 19.53
CA ASP A 194 2.26 4.32 19.70
C ASP A 194 0.84 3.97 20.15
N VAL A 195 0.04 3.58 19.15
CA VAL A 195 -1.31 3.01 19.27
C VAL A 195 -1.43 1.97 20.39
N LYS A 196 -0.39 1.16 20.68
CA LYS A 196 -0.48 0.14 21.72
C LYS A 196 -0.44 0.72 23.14
N LYS A 197 0.08 1.94 23.30
CA LYS A 197 0.15 2.66 24.59
C LYS A 197 -1.03 3.62 24.79
N GLN A 198 -1.82 3.90 23.75
CA GLN A 198 -2.99 4.76 23.81
C GLN A 198 -4.28 3.94 23.84
N ASN A 199 -5.30 4.45 24.52
CA ASN A 199 -6.64 3.84 24.55
C ASN A 199 -7.48 4.18 23.31
N ASP A 200 -7.02 5.10 22.45
CA ASP A 200 -7.73 5.62 21.30
C ASP A 200 -6.79 5.89 20.11
N MET A 201 -7.32 5.74 18.89
CA MET A 201 -6.61 5.83 17.61
C MET A 201 -6.52 7.26 17.06
N THR A 202 -7.14 8.23 17.72
CA THR A 202 -7.22 9.64 17.29
C THR A 202 -5.85 10.28 17.05
N GLY A 203 -4.83 9.96 17.86
CA GLY A 203 -3.46 10.40 17.64
C GLY A 203 -2.88 9.97 16.29
N PHE A 204 -3.08 8.70 15.92
CA PHE A 204 -2.68 8.15 14.62
C PHE A 204 -3.46 8.79 13.46
N TYR A 205 -4.78 8.95 13.60
CA TYR A 205 -5.59 9.59 12.55
C TYR A 205 -5.22 11.05 12.31
N ARG A 206 -4.91 11.82 13.37
CA ARG A 206 -4.41 13.19 13.25
C ARG A 206 -3.06 13.24 12.54
N TYR A 207 -2.12 12.36 12.91
CA TYR A 207 -0.82 12.26 12.25
C TYR A 207 -0.96 11.94 10.74
N LEU A 208 -1.75 10.90 10.41
CA LEU A 208 -2.00 10.48 9.03
C LEU A 208 -2.72 11.56 8.20
N LEU A 209 -3.60 12.34 8.81
CA LEU A 209 -4.26 13.47 8.15
C LEU A 209 -3.24 14.57 7.84
N ASN A 210 -2.47 15.00 8.84
CA ASN A 210 -1.45 16.04 8.70
C ASN A 210 -0.37 15.64 7.66
N GLU A 211 0.01 14.36 7.58
CA GLU A 211 0.95 13.85 6.56
C GLU A 211 0.38 13.96 5.14
N LYS A 212 -0.93 13.79 4.96
CA LYS A 212 -1.61 13.83 3.66
C LYS A 212 -2.03 15.22 3.21
N THR A 213 -2.41 16.10 4.13
CA THR A 213 -2.91 17.45 3.83
C THR A 213 -1.84 18.52 3.97
N GLY A 214 -0.76 18.26 4.72
CA GLY A 214 0.28 19.25 5.05
C GLY A 214 -0.15 20.32 6.06
N GLU A 215 -1.43 20.36 6.43
CA GLU A 215 -1.98 21.29 7.40
C GLU A 215 -1.77 20.74 8.81
N ASN A 216 -1.05 21.49 9.64
CA ASN A 216 -0.96 21.18 11.07
C ASN A 216 -2.25 21.60 11.76
N ILE A 217 -3.29 20.75 11.70
CA ILE A 217 -4.55 20.96 12.41
C ILE A 217 -4.29 20.78 13.91
N LYS A 218 -3.91 21.88 14.56
CA LYS A 218 -3.81 21.98 16.02
C LYS A 218 -5.23 22.09 16.58
N THR A 219 -5.73 21.00 17.16
CA THR A 219 -6.94 21.02 17.96
C THR A 219 -6.67 21.77 19.27
N GLU A 220 -7.05 23.05 19.35
CA GLU A 220 -6.82 23.91 20.53
C GLU A 220 -7.70 23.56 21.75
N ASN A 221 -8.58 22.56 21.65
CA ASN A 221 -9.70 22.35 22.58
C ASN A 221 -9.81 20.93 23.16
N GLU A 222 -8.76 20.41 23.81
CA GLU A 222 -8.91 19.22 24.68
C GLU A 222 -8.17 19.41 26.02
N LYS A 223 -8.88 20.01 26.98
CA LYS A 223 -8.63 19.73 28.40
C LYS A 223 -9.26 18.37 28.72
N PRO A 224 -8.54 17.40 29.29
CA PRO A 224 -9.17 16.17 29.75
C PRO A 224 -10.00 16.44 31.01
N GLU A 225 -11.32 16.55 30.86
CA GLU A 225 -12.25 16.48 32.00
C GLU A 225 -12.30 15.05 32.53
N VAL A 226 -11.36 14.71 33.42
CA VAL A 226 -11.40 13.45 34.17
C VAL A 226 -12.48 13.57 35.25
N SER A 227 -13.70 13.13 34.93
CA SER A 227 -14.81 13.05 35.87
C SER A 227 -14.59 11.91 36.88
N VAL A 228 -13.75 12.16 37.89
CA VAL A 228 -13.60 11.25 39.04
C VAL A 228 -14.88 11.32 39.87
N LYS A 229 -15.64 10.23 39.91
CA LYS A 229 -16.66 10.03 40.95
C LYS A 229 -15.93 9.72 42.25
N THR A 230 -15.89 10.68 43.16
CA THR A 230 -15.52 10.49 44.56
C THR A 230 -16.79 10.32 45.38
N ASP A 231 -16.99 9.14 45.96
CA ASP A 231 -17.96 8.96 47.04
C ASP A 231 -17.41 9.59 48.32
N GLU A 232 -18.21 10.43 48.98
CA GLU A 232 -17.86 11.04 50.26
C GLU A 232 -18.16 10.07 51.41
N GLU A 233 -17.17 9.79 52.26
CA GLU A 233 -17.44 9.56 53.68
C GLU A 233 -16.39 10.26 54.56
N LYS A 234 -16.86 10.90 55.63
CA LYS A 234 -16.08 11.84 56.45
C LYS A 234 -15.32 11.11 57.57
N THR A 235 -14.10 11.57 57.86
CA THR A 235 -13.69 11.91 59.23
C THR A 235 -12.66 13.04 59.24
N SER A 236 -12.67 13.84 60.29
CA SER A 236 -11.70 14.92 60.60
C SER A 236 -10.32 14.31 60.98
N GLU A 237 -9.17 15.01 60.97
CA GLU A 237 -8.84 16.29 61.64
C GLU A 237 -7.61 17.00 60.98
N LYS A 238 -7.31 18.22 61.43
CA LYS A 238 -6.10 19.05 61.15
C LYS A 238 -5.49 19.51 62.49
N PRO A 239 -4.26 20.07 62.58
CA PRO A 239 -3.32 20.54 61.55
C PRO A 239 -1.91 19.86 61.71
N ASP A 240 -0.71 20.37 61.37
CA ASP A 240 -0.19 21.62 60.75
C ASP A 240 1.24 21.41 60.17
N GLY A 241 1.83 22.45 59.56
CA GLY A 241 3.29 22.66 59.49
C GLY A 241 4.02 22.36 58.16
N SER A 242 4.76 23.37 57.65
CA SER A 242 6.12 23.38 57.03
C SER A 242 6.68 22.08 56.36
N GLU A 243 7.44 22.09 55.26
CA GLU A 243 8.29 23.14 54.64
C GLU A 243 8.74 22.75 53.21
N SER A 244 9.57 23.58 52.57
CA SER A 244 10.06 23.42 51.18
C SER A 244 11.41 22.70 51.02
N THR A 245 11.56 21.86 49.99
CA THR A 245 12.79 21.68 49.16
C THR A 245 12.41 21.00 47.82
N ALA A 246 12.56 21.66 46.67
CA ALA A 246 13.79 21.86 45.88
C ALA A 246 14.27 20.59 45.13
N ASN A 247 13.96 20.54 43.83
CA ASN A 247 14.45 19.49 42.91
C ASN A 247 15.97 19.60 42.68
N SER A 248 16.69 18.49 42.84
CA SER A 248 18.10 18.35 42.45
C SER A 248 18.23 17.26 41.39
N LEU A 249 18.52 17.66 40.15
CA LEU A 249 18.96 16.75 39.09
C LEU A 249 20.51 16.73 39.11
N PRO A 250 21.16 15.56 39.07
CA PRO A 250 22.62 15.49 39.11
C PRO A 250 23.22 15.92 37.77
N MET A 251 24.06 16.96 37.81
CA MET A 251 25.02 17.25 36.75
C MET A 251 26.13 16.20 36.79
N TYR A 252 26.28 15.41 35.72
CA TYR A 252 27.52 14.67 35.48
C TYR A 252 28.56 15.62 34.90
N VAL A 253 29.79 15.51 35.42
CA VAL A 253 31.03 16.12 34.90
C VAL A 253 31.79 15.04 34.15
#